data_AF-A0A842VF15-F1
#
_entry.id   AF-A0A842VF15-F1
#
_cell.length_a   1.000
_cell.length_b   1.000
_cell.length_c   1.000
_cell.angle_alpha   90.00
_cell.angle_beta   90.00
_cell.angle_gamma   90.00
#
_symmetry.space_group_name_H-M   'P 1'
#
loop_
_entity.id
_entity.type
_entity.pdbx_description
1 polymer ?
#
loop_
_entity_poly.entity_id
_entity_poly.type
_entity_poly.pdbx_seq_one_letter_code
_entity_poly.pdbx_strand_id
1 'polypeptide(L)'
;DKGFAVEAEIISGLTYDPNQFIYKGLNNLIEKVLEIINRFKVNPDKESKRNLEIKFAITGGFKAEFAYITLIGSLYNIELYYKHEILRKLMRLPPLSIQINKDFYLPFVELFRLTEQEQNYEQINAKYPNIESNKNLSFLLEKTEDSYRLTPSGKIVKEILDKIRVLVVVDAPNSTNLDLEALSDYAHTLDKNCRLKYVSSSHITNAIDGKAFRLGYDIVKKAKQDSDIDNIVSYEVKEEMKRKHPANIIILGAKDIDYEKTIKPIRDEYGVDFELSVGQTNYARQYDRLGLKINVFKLEHTRKQLDPLSDICNECLNHGYDVDPVEGDPNKIRVYFLNDDQKEFLVSLIDEIDQLRYQIITSSEKSDNRIEIMK
;
A
#
# COMPACT_ATOMS: atom_id res chain seq x y z
N ASP A 1 33.46 30.55 -8.72
CA ASP A 1 33.13 31.83 -9.40
C ASP A 1 32.38 31.72 -10.72
N LYS A 2 31.21 31.05 -10.76
CA LYS A 2 30.31 31.08 -11.94
C LYS A 2 28.87 31.51 -11.59
N GLY A 3 28.65 32.10 -10.42
CA GLY A 3 27.32 32.52 -9.95
C GLY A 3 26.38 31.37 -9.52
N PHE A 4 26.88 30.13 -9.44
CA PHE A 4 26.13 29.02 -8.87
C PHE A 4 26.39 28.91 -7.37
N ALA A 5 25.34 28.73 -6.57
CA ALA A 5 25.47 28.28 -5.20
C ALA A 5 25.95 26.83 -5.21
N VAL A 6 27.02 26.54 -4.47
CA VAL A 6 27.62 25.22 -4.38
C VAL A 6 27.76 24.85 -2.92
N GLU A 7 27.24 23.68 -2.56
CA GLU A 7 27.51 23.01 -1.30
C GLU A 7 28.38 21.79 -1.60
N ALA A 8 29.41 21.57 -0.78
CA ALA A 8 30.30 20.43 -0.90
C ALA A 8 30.37 19.71 0.45
N GLU A 9 30.24 18.40 0.42
CA GLU A 9 30.22 17.53 1.60
C GLU A 9 31.24 16.42 1.43
N ILE A 10 31.97 16.10 2.51
CA ILE A 10 32.93 15.01 2.53
C ILE A 10 32.26 13.79 3.17
N ILE A 11 32.10 12.73 2.39
CA ILE A 11 31.52 11.48 2.89
C ILE A 11 32.62 10.63 3.53
N SER A 12 32.54 10.43 4.84
CA SER A 12 33.50 9.61 5.56
C SER A 12 33.38 8.12 5.17
N GLY A 13 34.51 7.42 5.04
CA GLY A 13 34.55 5.99 4.73
C GLY A 13 34.53 5.63 3.24
N LEU A 14 34.29 6.58 2.32
CA LEU A 14 34.50 6.37 0.89
C LEU A 14 36.00 6.36 0.58
N THR A 15 36.62 5.20 0.77
CA THR A 15 38.06 4.98 0.58
C THR A 15 38.31 3.79 -0.35
N TYR A 16 39.57 3.52 -0.69
CA TYR A 16 39.95 2.32 -1.43
C TYR A 16 39.98 1.05 -0.57
N ASP A 17 39.83 1.16 0.75
CA ASP A 17 39.68 0.00 1.62
C ASP A 17 38.27 -0.60 1.42
N PRO A 18 38.14 -1.86 0.97
CA PRO A 18 36.85 -2.44 0.61
C PRO A 18 35.86 -2.49 1.78
N ASN A 19 36.34 -2.76 2.99
CA ASN A 19 35.48 -2.88 4.18
C ASN A 19 34.97 -1.51 4.62
N GLN A 20 35.84 -0.51 4.69
CA GLN A 20 35.44 0.87 4.96
C GLN A 20 34.49 1.38 3.88
N PHE A 21 34.79 1.12 2.61
CA PHE A 21 33.94 1.54 1.49
C PHE A 21 32.53 0.97 1.58
N ILE A 22 32.39 -0.35 1.75
CA ILE A 22 31.09 -1.03 1.75
C ILE A 22 30.31 -0.71 3.02
N TYR A 23 30.93 -0.89 4.19
CA TYR A 23 30.20 -0.87 5.45
C TYR A 23 29.99 0.53 6.02
N LYS A 24 30.84 1.49 5.65
CA LYS A 24 30.77 2.87 6.16
C LYS A 24 30.53 3.87 5.03
N GLY A 25 31.39 3.88 4.01
CA GLY A 25 31.38 4.86 2.93
C GLY A 25 30.07 4.91 2.15
N LEU A 26 29.66 3.78 1.58
CA LEU A 26 28.42 3.68 0.79
C LEU A 26 27.18 3.98 1.62
N ASN A 27 27.15 3.51 2.87
CA ASN A 27 26.06 3.80 3.81
C ASN A 27 25.93 5.30 4.07
N ASN A 28 27.04 5.98 4.39
CA ASN A 28 27.06 7.42 4.62
C ASN A 28 26.71 8.21 3.35
N LEU A 29 27.14 7.74 2.19
CA LEU A 29 26.79 8.36 0.90
C LEU A 29 25.28 8.31 0.68
N ILE A 30 24.66 7.15 0.87
CA ILE A 30 23.22 6.96 0.68
C ILE A 30 22.44 7.82 1.67
N GLU A 31 22.81 7.81 2.95
CA GLU A 31 22.17 8.67 3.95
C GLU A 31 22.22 10.14 3.57
N LYS A 32 23.40 10.64 3.17
CA LYS A 32 23.56 12.04 2.77
C LYS A 32 22.75 12.37 1.52
N VAL A 33 22.69 11.47 0.54
CA VAL A 33 21.89 11.67 -0.67
C VAL A 33 20.40 11.72 -0.33
N LEU A 34 19.91 10.80 0.49
CA LEU A 34 18.51 10.77 0.94
C LEU A 34 18.17 12.03 1.76
N GLU A 35 19.07 12.47 2.65
CA GLU A 35 18.95 13.74 3.40
C GLU A 35 18.80 14.94 2.46
N ILE A 36 19.65 15.04 1.42
CA ILE A 36 19.60 16.11 0.42
C ILE A 36 18.28 16.07 -0.36
N ILE A 37 17.85 14.88 -0.80
CA ILE A 37 16.56 14.71 -1.47
C ILE A 37 15.44 15.20 -0.56
N ASN A 38 15.45 14.83 0.71
CA ASN A 38 14.42 15.22 1.68
C ASN A 38 14.41 16.73 1.92
N ARG A 39 15.59 17.33 2.07
CA ARG A 39 15.73 18.78 2.25
C ARG A 39 15.11 19.57 1.11
N PHE A 40 15.20 19.07 -0.13
CA PHE A 40 14.72 19.80 -1.32
C PHE A 40 13.37 19.33 -1.87
N LYS A 41 12.93 18.08 -1.62
CA LYS A 41 11.60 17.57 -2.01
C LYS A 41 10.56 17.69 -0.90
N VAL A 42 10.94 17.69 0.38
CA VAL A 42 10.02 17.45 1.52
C VAL A 42 9.90 18.63 2.49
N ASN A 43 10.46 19.81 2.19
CA ASN A 43 10.32 21.01 3.05
C ASN A 43 9.45 22.11 2.41
N PRO A 44 8.12 22.07 2.63
CA PRO A 44 7.26 23.23 2.43
C PRO A 44 7.39 24.28 3.55
N ASP A 45 8.10 23.98 4.63
CA ASP A 45 8.40 24.93 5.71
C ASP A 45 9.61 25.80 5.35
N LYS A 46 9.34 26.79 4.51
CA LYS A 46 9.97 28.12 4.43
C LYS A 46 9.34 28.80 3.23
N GLU A 47 9.06 30.10 3.36
CA GLU A 47 8.45 31.00 2.37
C GLU A 47 9.05 30.96 0.94
N SER A 48 10.09 30.16 0.71
CA SER A 48 10.61 29.75 -0.59
C SER A 48 9.73 28.68 -1.25
N LYS A 49 8.68 29.13 -1.96
CA LYS A 49 7.94 28.38 -3.00
C LYS A 49 8.86 27.88 -4.13
N ARG A 50 9.73 26.89 -3.89
CA ARG A 50 10.42 26.22 -4.98
C ARG A 50 10.41 24.72 -4.74
N ASN A 51 9.45 24.04 -5.39
CA ASN A 51 9.63 22.66 -5.80
C ASN A 51 10.85 22.64 -6.73
N LEU A 52 12.04 22.53 -6.14
CA LEU A 52 13.28 22.51 -6.90
C LEU A 52 13.37 21.15 -7.59
N GLU A 53 13.55 21.20 -8.90
CA GLU A 53 13.83 20.01 -9.68
C GLU A 53 15.22 19.49 -9.31
N ILE A 54 15.26 18.26 -8.78
CA ILE A 54 16.52 17.57 -8.48
C ILE A 54 16.95 16.81 -9.73
N LYS A 55 18.24 16.94 -10.11
CA LYS A 55 18.88 16.18 -11.18
C LYS A 55 20.18 15.60 -10.67
N PHE A 56 20.46 14.36 -11.02
CA PHE A 56 21.73 13.72 -10.68
C PHE A 56 22.72 13.81 -11.83
N ALA A 57 23.90 14.35 -11.56
CA ALA A 57 25.03 14.31 -12.48
C ALA A 57 25.96 13.16 -12.06
N ILE A 58 25.90 12.04 -12.77
CA ILE A 58 26.56 10.78 -12.40
C ILE A 58 27.76 10.47 -13.27
N THR A 59 28.52 11.51 -13.65
CA THR A 59 29.69 11.37 -14.54
C THR A 59 30.94 10.86 -13.81
N GLY A 60 31.08 11.18 -12.52
CA GLY A 60 32.20 10.77 -11.68
C GLY A 60 31.78 9.80 -10.58
N GLY A 61 32.78 9.24 -9.88
CA GLY A 61 32.58 8.26 -8.81
C GLY A 61 32.87 6.82 -9.24
N PHE A 62 32.83 5.91 -8.27
CA PHE A 62 32.97 4.48 -8.51
C PHE A 62 31.68 3.87 -9.07
N LYS A 63 31.82 2.76 -9.81
CA LYS A 63 30.66 2.04 -10.38
C LYS A 63 29.63 1.60 -9.34
N ALA A 64 30.08 1.29 -8.12
CA ALA A 64 29.19 0.92 -7.01
C ALA A 64 28.33 2.12 -6.56
N GLU A 65 28.93 3.30 -6.41
CA GLU A 65 28.20 4.54 -6.07
C GLU A 65 27.17 4.85 -7.15
N PHE A 66 27.59 4.80 -8.42
CA PHE A 66 26.72 5.00 -9.58
C PHE A 66 25.49 4.09 -9.55
N ALA A 67 25.66 2.81 -9.21
CA ALA A 67 24.56 1.85 -9.13
C ALA A 67 23.51 2.27 -8.07
N TYR A 68 23.96 2.65 -6.88
CA TYR A 68 23.05 3.11 -5.82
C TYR A 68 22.39 4.45 -6.14
N ILE A 69 23.12 5.42 -6.70
CA ILE A 69 22.53 6.69 -7.13
C ILE A 69 21.52 6.47 -8.26
N THR A 70 21.77 5.52 -9.17
CA THR A 70 20.81 5.14 -10.22
C THR A 70 19.56 4.50 -9.63
N LEU A 71 19.71 3.62 -8.64
CA LEU A 71 18.59 3.01 -7.93
C LEU A 71 17.74 4.08 -7.22
N ILE A 72 18.38 4.96 -6.44
CA ILE A 72 17.71 6.09 -5.77
C ILE A 72 17.03 6.98 -6.80
N GLY A 73 17.74 7.33 -7.89
CA GLY A 73 17.18 8.17 -8.94
C GLY A 73 15.94 7.56 -9.58
N SER A 74 15.95 6.25 -9.81
CA SER A 74 14.81 5.52 -10.35
C SER A 74 13.64 5.50 -9.36
N LEU A 75 13.90 5.16 -8.09
CA LEU A 75 12.87 5.06 -7.05
C LEU A 75 12.24 6.41 -6.68
N TYR A 76 13.00 7.50 -6.80
CA TYR A 76 12.52 8.86 -6.51
C TYR A 76 12.10 9.63 -7.78
N ASN A 77 12.11 8.99 -8.95
CA ASN A 77 11.84 9.64 -10.24
C ASN A 77 12.67 10.93 -10.44
N ILE A 78 13.98 10.83 -10.23
CA ILE A 78 14.98 11.91 -10.41
C ILE A 78 15.72 11.65 -11.71
N GLU A 79 15.81 12.67 -12.56
CA GLU A 79 16.52 12.57 -13.83
C GLU A 79 18.03 12.38 -13.62
N LEU A 80 18.60 11.45 -14.40
CA LEU A 80 20.02 11.11 -14.34
C LEU A 80 20.73 11.59 -15.60
N TYR A 81 21.85 12.29 -15.43
CA TYR A 81 22.66 12.84 -16.50
C TYR A 81 24.09 12.33 -16.39
N TYR A 82 24.60 11.80 -17.50
CA TYR A 82 25.95 11.25 -17.62
C TYR A 82 26.66 11.90 -18.80
N LYS A 83 27.87 12.43 -18.60
CA LYS A 83 28.69 12.96 -19.69
C LYS A 83 29.61 11.85 -20.20
N HIS A 84 29.33 11.36 -21.40
CA HIS A 84 30.15 10.33 -22.02
C HIS A 84 31.54 10.87 -22.38
N GLU A 85 32.60 10.18 -21.99
CA GLU A 85 33.99 10.65 -22.15
C GLU A 85 34.39 10.79 -23.63
N ILE A 86 34.14 9.74 -24.43
CA ILE A 86 34.46 9.71 -25.86
C ILE A 86 33.60 10.70 -26.65
N LEU A 87 32.27 10.63 -26.49
CA LEU A 87 31.34 11.47 -27.25
C LEU A 87 31.36 12.93 -26.80
N ARG A 88 31.89 13.23 -25.61
CA ARG A 88 31.88 14.54 -24.93
C ARG A 88 30.48 15.17 -24.83
N LYS A 89 29.43 14.36 -24.91
CA LYS A 89 28.02 14.78 -24.86
C LYS A 89 27.41 14.43 -23.50
N LEU A 90 26.58 15.35 -23.01
CA LEU A 90 25.70 15.09 -21.87
C LEU A 90 24.53 14.24 -22.35
N MET A 91 24.35 13.09 -21.73
CA MET A 91 23.26 12.17 -22.02
C MET A 91 22.32 12.12 -20.82
N ARG A 92 21.03 12.30 -21.07
CA ARG A 92 19.99 11.94 -20.12
C ARG A 92 19.81 10.44 -20.18
N LEU A 93 19.99 9.74 -19.06
CA LEU A 93 19.71 8.32 -19.01
C LEU A 93 18.19 8.11 -18.93
N PRO A 94 17.66 7.11 -19.64
CA PRO A 94 16.25 6.76 -19.52
C PRO A 94 15.95 6.32 -18.08
N PRO A 95 14.80 6.71 -17.51
CA PRO A 95 14.41 6.25 -16.18
C PRO A 95 14.21 4.73 -16.20
N LEU A 96 14.73 4.02 -15.19
CA LEU A 96 14.39 2.62 -14.99
C LEU A 96 13.03 2.58 -14.26
N SER A 97 12.08 1.84 -14.81
CA SER A 97 10.77 1.62 -14.19
C SER A 97 10.89 0.59 -13.06
N ILE A 98 11.58 0.98 -11.98
CA ILE A 98 11.78 0.16 -10.79
C ILE A 98 10.86 0.69 -9.70
N GLN A 99 10.10 -0.21 -9.09
CA GLN A 99 9.27 0.09 -7.93
C GLN A 99 9.57 -0.92 -6.82
N ILE A 100 9.46 -0.47 -5.57
CA ILE A 100 9.52 -1.36 -4.41
C ILE A 100 8.17 -2.07 -4.29
N ASN A 101 8.18 -3.39 -4.13
CA ASN A 101 7.01 -4.15 -3.72
C ASN A 101 6.71 -3.83 -2.25
N LYS A 102 5.96 -2.74 -2.01
CA LYS A 102 5.61 -2.26 -0.67
C LYS A 102 4.92 -3.37 0.14
N ASP A 103 3.95 -4.06 -0.47
CA ASP A 103 3.16 -5.12 0.18
C ASP A 103 4.03 -6.22 0.79
N PHE A 104 5.13 -6.59 0.11
CA PHE A 104 6.07 -7.55 0.66
C PHE A 104 6.84 -7.04 1.89
N TYR A 105 7.25 -5.75 1.88
CA TYR A 105 8.14 -5.21 2.92
C TYR A 105 7.42 -4.60 4.12
N LEU A 106 6.16 -4.23 3.98
CA LEU A 106 5.35 -3.63 5.04
C LEU A 106 5.34 -4.44 6.35
N PRO A 107 5.17 -5.78 6.34
CA PRO A 107 5.28 -6.59 7.56
C PRO A 107 6.64 -6.51 8.28
N PHE A 108 7.68 -6.07 7.57
CA PHE A 108 9.06 -5.96 8.07
C PHE A 108 9.47 -4.52 8.42
N VAL A 109 8.58 -3.53 8.31
CA VAL A 109 8.90 -2.13 8.69
C VAL A 109 9.41 -2.06 10.12
N GLU A 110 8.77 -2.78 11.03
CA GLU A 110 9.19 -2.82 12.42
C GLU A 110 10.55 -3.53 12.60
N LEU A 111 10.82 -4.60 11.84
CA LEU A 111 12.15 -5.23 11.80
C LEU A 111 13.22 -4.21 11.42
N PHE A 112 12.99 -3.38 10.40
CA PHE A 112 13.95 -2.36 9.98
C PHE A 112 14.19 -1.31 11.07
N ARG A 113 13.17 -0.93 11.84
CA ARG A 113 13.34 -0.02 12.99
C ARG A 113 14.16 -0.66 14.12
N LEU A 114 13.92 -1.93 14.41
CA LEU A 114 14.67 -2.65 15.45
C LEU A 114 16.16 -2.73 15.13
N THR A 115 16.52 -2.84 13.84
CA THR A 115 17.93 -2.85 13.42
C THR A 115 18.67 -1.53 13.66
N GLU A 116 17.97 -0.42 13.90
CA GLU A 116 18.57 0.87 14.27
C GLU A 116 18.70 1.05 15.79
N GLN A 117 18.01 0.22 16.58
CA GLN A 117 17.93 0.31 18.05
C GLN A 117 18.93 -0.61 18.77
N GLU A 118 19.96 -1.09 18.07
CA GLU A 118 21.00 -1.98 18.60
C GLU A 118 20.45 -3.22 19.33
N GLN A 119 19.31 -3.76 18.87
CA GLN A 119 18.73 -4.98 19.43
C GLN A 119 19.59 -6.20 19.09
N ASN A 120 19.68 -7.15 20.03
CA ASN A 120 20.47 -8.35 19.81
C ASN A 120 19.73 -9.38 18.93
N TYR A 121 20.47 -10.38 18.44
CA TYR A 121 19.90 -11.43 17.58
C TYR A 121 18.73 -12.18 18.17
N GLU A 122 18.79 -12.52 19.44
CA GLU A 122 17.78 -13.35 20.08
C GLU A 122 16.43 -12.64 20.09
N GLN A 123 16.42 -11.34 20.41
CA GLN A 123 15.23 -10.50 20.40
C GLN A 123 14.61 -10.39 19.01
N ILE A 124 15.43 -10.15 17.98
CA ILE A 124 14.96 -10.03 16.61
C ILE A 124 14.43 -11.37 16.09
N ASN A 125 15.16 -12.47 16.29
CA ASN A 125 14.77 -13.80 15.82
C ASN A 125 13.54 -14.36 16.55
N ALA A 126 13.31 -13.99 17.82
CA ALA A 126 12.10 -14.38 18.54
C ALA A 126 10.82 -13.80 17.91
N LYS A 127 10.89 -12.58 17.37
CA LYS A 127 9.76 -11.92 16.71
C LYS A 127 9.65 -12.25 15.23
N TYR A 128 10.79 -12.46 14.57
CA TYR A 128 10.91 -12.75 13.15
C TYR A 128 11.73 -14.02 12.94
N PRO A 129 11.14 -15.20 13.15
CA PRO A 129 11.85 -16.44 12.86
C PRO A 129 12.20 -16.49 11.37
N ASN A 130 13.32 -17.15 11.05
CA ASN A 130 13.72 -17.46 9.67
C ASN A 130 14.16 -16.25 8.81
N ILE A 131 14.51 -15.09 9.39
CA ILE A 131 15.05 -13.93 8.64
C ILE A 131 16.18 -14.34 7.68
N GLU A 132 17.14 -15.12 8.16
CA GLU A 132 18.32 -15.53 7.37
C GLU A 132 17.96 -16.40 6.15
N SER A 133 16.86 -17.14 6.23
CA SER A 133 16.39 -17.99 5.12
C SER A 133 15.58 -17.21 4.09
N ASN A 134 15.11 -16.00 4.43
CA ASN A 134 14.36 -15.15 3.53
C ASN A 134 15.32 -14.41 2.60
N LYS A 135 15.47 -14.94 1.38
CA LYS A 135 16.36 -14.38 0.34
C LYS A 135 16.04 -12.93 -0.01
N ASN A 136 14.80 -12.48 0.13
CA ASN A 136 14.46 -11.09 -0.15
C ASN A 136 14.93 -10.15 0.97
N LEU A 137 14.99 -10.63 2.21
CA LEU A 137 15.52 -9.87 3.34
C LEU A 137 17.05 -9.89 3.40
N SER A 138 17.71 -10.96 2.92
CA SER A 138 19.17 -11.06 2.94
C SER A 138 19.90 -9.99 2.12
N PHE A 139 19.21 -9.33 1.17
CA PHE A 139 19.77 -8.19 0.44
C PHE A 139 19.60 -6.85 1.18
N LEU A 140 18.68 -6.79 2.15
CA LEU A 140 18.38 -5.58 2.92
C LEU A 140 19.00 -5.58 4.30
N LEU A 141 19.29 -6.77 4.84
CA LEU A 141 19.83 -6.98 6.17
C LEU A 141 21.14 -7.74 6.09
N GLU A 142 22.09 -7.33 6.91
CA GLU A 142 23.37 -8.01 7.09
C GLU A 142 23.53 -8.40 8.56
N LYS A 143 24.02 -9.62 8.77
CA LYS A 143 24.37 -10.15 10.09
C LYS A 143 25.74 -9.59 10.53
N THR A 144 25.81 -8.93 11.67
CA THR A 144 27.05 -8.55 12.39
C THR A 144 27.43 -9.57 13.48
N GLU A 145 28.28 -9.22 14.45
CA GLU A 145 28.61 -10.12 15.57
C GLU A 145 27.45 -10.28 16.57
N ASP A 146 26.68 -9.20 16.80
CA ASP A 146 25.65 -9.16 17.87
C ASP A 146 24.24 -8.79 17.40
N SER A 147 24.08 -8.24 16.19
CA SER A 147 22.79 -7.72 15.68
C SER A 147 22.66 -7.71 14.16
N TYR A 148 21.45 -7.49 13.64
CA TYR A 148 21.27 -7.18 12.22
C TYR A 148 21.44 -5.69 11.95
N ARG A 149 22.07 -5.36 10.82
CA ARG A 149 22.17 -3.99 10.30
C ARG A 149 21.53 -3.88 8.92
N LEU A 150 21.01 -2.71 8.58
CA LEU A 150 20.56 -2.43 7.21
C LEU A 150 21.76 -2.32 6.27
N THR A 151 21.65 -2.98 5.12
CA THR A 151 22.54 -2.74 3.99
C THR A 151 22.22 -1.37 3.36
N PRO A 152 23.11 -0.85 2.50
CA PRO A 152 22.80 0.25 1.58
C PRO A 152 21.39 0.19 0.95
N SER A 153 21.01 -0.96 0.38
CA SER A 153 19.67 -1.17 -0.20
C SER A 153 18.58 -1.17 0.86
N GLY A 154 18.83 -1.78 2.02
CA GLY A 154 17.91 -1.79 3.16
C GLY A 154 17.55 -0.38 3.62
N LYS A 155 18.53 0.53 3.70
CA LYS A 155 18.30 1.94 4.05
C LYS A 155 17.42 2.66 3.03
N ILE A 156 17.64 2.42 1.74
CA ILE A 156 16.81 3.02 0.68
C ILE A 156 15.37 2.51 0.78
N VAL A 157 15.17 1.19 0.95
CA VAL A 157 13.84 0.60 1.10
C VAL A 157 13.14 1.14 2.34
N LYS A 158 13.83 1.13 3.49
CA LYS A 158 13.30 1.69 4.74
C LYS A 158 12.87 3.14 4.57
N GLU A 159 13.72 3.98 3.98
CA GLU A 159 13.41 5.40 3.76
C GLU A 159 12.15 5.60 2.90
N ILE A 160 11.93 4.74 1.90
CA ILE A 160 10.70 4.78 1.08
C ILE A 160 9.48 4.38 1.92
N LEU A 161 9.60 3.34 2.75
CA LEU A 161 8.53 2.87 3.61
C LEU A 161 8.21 3.88 4.73
N ASP A 162 9.22 4.49 5.34
CA ASP A 162 9.08 5.52 6.38
C ASP A 162 8.42 6.81 5.87
N LYS A 163 8.28 6.97 4.56
CA LYS A 163 7.55 8.06 3.90
C LYS A 163 6.12 7.69 3.54
N ILE A 164 5.70 6.45 3.72
CA ILE A 164 4.29 6.10 3.55
C ILE A 164 3.47 6.90 4.56
N ARG A 165 2.50 7.65 4.06
CA ARG A 165 1.57 8.45 4.85
C ARG A 165 0.18 8.09 4.38
N VAL A 166 -0.64 7.61 5.31
CA VAL A 166 -1.96 7.07 4.98
C VAL A 166 -3.06 7.96 5.51
N LEU A 167 -4.00 8.29 4.63
CA LEU A 167 -5.32 8.79 5.01
C LEU A 167 -6.34 7.71 4.68
N VAL A 168 -7.12 7.29 5.67
CA VAL A 168 -8.32 6.48 5.46
C VAL A 168 -9.54 7.39 5.53
N VAL A 169 -10.40 7.32 4.52
CA VAL A 169 -11.72 7.97 4.54
C VAL A 169 -12.78 6.91 4.33
N VAL A 170 -13.61 6.68 5.34
CA VAL A 170 -14.72 5.74 5.28
C VAL A 170 -16.03 6.49 5.10
N ASP A 171 -16.72 6.16 4.03
CA ASP A 171 -18.10 6.54 3.77
C ASP A 171 -19.02 5.57 4.52
N ALA A 172 -19.53 6.02 5.67
CA ALA A 172 -20.30 5.17 6.56
C ALA A 172 -21.63 4.67 5.95
N PRO A 173 -22.46 5.52 5.31
CA PRO A 173 -23.68 5.06 4.64
C PRO A 173 -23.45 3.91 3.65
N ASN A 174 -22.32 3.94 2.96
CA ASN A 174 -21.99 2.96 1.93
C ASN A 174 -21.08 1.82 2.44
N SER A 175 -20.70 1.78 3.72
CA SER A 175 -19.72 0.82 4.26
C SER A 175 -20.23 -0.05 5.41
N THR A 176 -21.52 -0.37 5.43
CA THR A 176 -22.15 -1.11 6.55
C THR A 176 -21.53 -2.50 6.82
N ASN A 177 -20.90 -3.10 5.81
CA ASN A 177 -20.28 -4.44 5.90
C ASN A 177 -18.75 -4.39 6.01
N LEU A 178 -18.17 -3.19 6.08
CA LEU A 178 -16.72 -3.01 6.17
C LEU A 178 -16.24 -3.27 7.59
N ASP A 179 -15.23 -4.13 7.74
CA ASP A 179 -14.57 -4.30 9.04
C ASP A 179 -13.65 -3.12 9.34
N LEU A 180 -14.19 -2.14 10.09
CA LEU A 180 -13.47 -0.92 10.46
C LEU A 180 -12.24 -1.17 11.34
N GLU A 181 -12.22 -2.28 12.08
CA GLU A 181 -11.10 -2.63 12.96
C GLU A 181 -9.95 -3.19 12.11
N ALA A 182 -10.23 -4.17 11.26
CA ALA A 182 -9.25 -4.70 10.33
C ALA A 182 -8.69 -3.62 9.37
N LEU A 183 -9.54 -2.69 8.91
CA LEU A 183 -9.10 -1.55 8.11
C LEU A 183 -8.20 -0.59 8.90
N SER A 184 -8.54 -0.32 10.16
CA SER A 184 -7.71 0.52 11.05
C SER A 184 -6.35 -0.13 11.28
N ASP A 185 -6.31 -1.43 11.59
CA ASP A 185 -5.08 -2.19 11.81
C ASP A 185 -4.19 -2.22 10.57
N TYR A 186 -4.81 -2.39 9.40
CA TYR A 186 -4.12 -2.32 8.12
C TYR A 186 -3.48 -0.95 7.91
N ALA A 187 -4.25 0.13 8.08
CA ALA A 187 -3.74 1.48 7.92
C ALA A 187 -2.60 1.81 8.90
N HIS A 188 -2.69 1.36 10.16
CA HIS A 188 -1.62 1.53 11.15
C HIS A 188 -0.37 0.68 10.87
N THR A 189 -0.53 -0.46 10.18
CA THR A 189 0.60 -1.26 9.67
C THR A 189 1.36 -0.52 8.57
N LEU A 190 0.63 0.19 7.70
CA LEU A 190 1.21 1.01 6.64
C LEU A 190 1.88 2.29 7.18
N ASP A 191 1.19 2.99 8.08
CA ASP A 191 1.63 4.24 8.68
C ASP A 191 1.11 4.30 10.12
N LYS A 192 2.01 4.19 11.09
CA LYS A 192 1.67 4.28 12.52
C LYS A 192 1.02 5.61 12.90
N ASN A 193 1.19 6.66 12.09
CA ASN A 193 0.57 7.96 12.27
C ASN A 193 -0.55 8.22 11.25
N CYS A 194 -1.14 7.16 10.68
CA CYS A 194 -2.22 7.28 9.73
C CYS A 194 -3.37 8.10 10.30
N ARG A 195 -4.09 8.78 9.42
CA ARG A 195 -5.29 9.54 9.79
C ARG A 195 -6.50 8.76 9.36
N LEU A 196 -7.45 8.60 10.28
CA LEU A 196 -8.67 7.85 10.05
C LEU A 196 -9.86 8.82 10.10
N LYS A 197 -10.63 8.91 9.01
CA LYS A 197 -11.83 9.73 8.91
C LYS A 197 -13.05 8.83 8.69
N TYR A 198 -14.09 9.05 9.48
CA TYR A 198 -15.37 8.33 9.35
C TYR A 198 -16.49 9.32 9.06
N VAL A 199 -16.96 9.33 7.81
CA VAL A 199 -17.99 10.26 7.34
C VAL A 199 -19.37 9.67 7.65
N SER A 200 -20.00 10.19 8.70
CA SER A 200 -21.27 9.70 9.25
C SER A 200 -22.45 10.56 8.82
N SER A 201 -23.55 9.91 8.43
CA SER A 201 -24.82 10.58 8.13
C SER A 201 -25.67 10.78 9.39
N SER A 202 -26.62 11.71 9.34
CA SER A 202 -27.56 11.95 10.44
C SER A 202 -28.46 10.75 10.77
N HIS A 203 -28.53 9.74 9.90
CA HIS A 203 -29.35 8.54 10.05
C HIS A 203 -28.57 7.34 10.64
N ILE A 204 -27.24 7.42 10.70
CA ILE A 204 -26.41 6.37 11.31
C ILE A 204 -26.52 6.47 12.83
N THR A 205 -26.58 5.30 13.48
CA THR A 205 -26.74 5.22 14.93
C THR A 205 -25.47 5.71 15.64
N ASN A 206 -25.65 6.41 16.77
CA ASN A 206 -24.55 6.83 17.64
C ASN A 206 -23.65 5.66 18.09
N ALA A 207 -24.15 4.41 18.03
CA ALA A 207 -23.38 3.22 18.38
C ALA A 207 -22.24 2.93 17.40
N ILE A 208 -22.47 3.09 16.09
CA ILE A 208 -21.44 2.84 15.06
C ILE A 208 -20.40 3.95 15.10
N ASP A 209 -20.81 5.21 15.21
CA ASP A 209 -19.87 6.32 15.41
C ASP A 209 -19.03 6.12 16.67
N GLY A 210 -19.66 5.67 17.76
CA GLY A 210 -18.96 5.34 19.00
C GLY A 210 -17.96 4.20 18.81
N LYS A 211 -18.24 3.20 17.96
CA LYS A 211 -17.28 2.14 17.61
C LYS A 211 -16.12 2.73 16.79
N ALA A 212 -16.40 3.47 15.72
CA ALA A 212 -15.38 4.09 14.88
C ALA A 212 -14.47 5.04 15.69
N PHE A 213 -15.04 5.86 16.57
CA PHE A 213 -14.28 6.75 17.44
C PHE A 213 -13.33 5.99 18.37
N ARG A 214 -13.78 4.86 18.96
CA ARG A 214 -12.91 4.00 19.79
C ARG A 214 -11.76 3.36 19.01
N LEU A 215 -11.94 3.16 17.71
CA LEU A 215 -10.90 2.64 16.80
C LEU A 215 -9.95 3.73 16.27
N GLY A 216 -10.12 4.98 16.72
CA GLY A 216 -9.25 6.10 16.36
C GLY A 216 -9.73 6.94 15.18
N TYR A 217 -10.96 6.73 14.68
CA TYR A 217 -11.50 7.54 13.60
C TYR A 217 -12.01 8.89 14.11
N ASP A 218 -11.63 9.97 13.40
CA ASP A 218 -12.28 11.27 13.52
C ASP A 218 -13.65 11.19 12.85
N ILE A 219 -14.71 11.44 13.61
CA ILE A 219 -16.08 11.41 13.09
C ILE A 219 -16.41 12.73 12.39
N VAL A 220 -16.65 12.67 11.08
CA VAL A 220 -17.07 13.80 10.26
C VAL A 220 -18.58 13.71 10.05
N LYS A 221 -19.34 14.62 10.65
CA LYS A 221 -20.81 14.62 10.56
C LYS A 221 -21.28 15.37 9.32
N LYS A 222 -22.10 14.70 8.50
CA LYS A 222 -22.81 15.30 7.38
C LYS A 222 -23.81 16.36 7.90
N ALA A 223 -23.76 17.56 7.32
CA ALA A 223 -24.80 18.56 7.56
C ALA A 223 -26.14 18.07 6.98
N LYS A 224 -27.26 18.36 7.66
CA LYS A 224 -28.60 17.87 7.31
C LYS A 224 -29.14 18.29 5.92
N GLN A 225 -28.41 19.11 5.16
CA GLN A 225 -28.81 19.58 3.84
C GLN A 225 -27.69 19.33 2.82
N ASP A 226 -27.99 18.48 1.83
CA ASP A 226 -27.41 18.39 0.48
C ASP A 226 -25.90 18.20 0.26
N SER A 227 -25.07 18.03 1.29
CA SER A 227 -23.66 17.71 1.01
C SER A 227 -23.52 16.25 0.57
N ASP A 228 -23.45 16.03 -0.75
CA ASP A 228 -23.06 14.77 -1.36
C ASP A 228 -21.86 14.16 -0.61
N ILE A 229 -21.89 12.86 -0.34
CA ILE A 229 -20.81 12.22 0.43
C ILE A 229 -19.48 12.33 -0.32
N ASP A 230 -19.55 12.27 -1.66
CA ASP A 230 -18.42 12.48 -2.55
C ASP A 230 -17.76 13.85 -2.36
N ASN A 231 -18.55 14.89 -2.08
CA ASN A 231 -18.03 16.22 -1.79
C ASN A 231 -17.31 16.27 -0.45
N ILE A 232 -17.80 15.55 0.56
CA ILE A 232 -17.14 15.46 1.86
C ILE A 232 -15.83 14.70 1.73
N VAL A 233 -15.84 13.54 1.06
CA VAL A 233 -14.62 12.75 0.82
C VAL A 233 -13.60 13.55 0.03
N SER A 234 -14.04 14.20 -1.07
CA SER A 234 -13.20 15.10 -1.86
C SER A 234 -12.61 16.23 -1.02
N TYR A 235 -13.40 16.83 -0.15
CA TYR A 235 -12.97 17.91 0.73
C TYR A 235 -11.91 17.42 1.73
N GLU A 236 -12.16 16.32 2.44
CA GLU A 236 -11.23 15.76 3.42
C GLU A 236 -9.89 15.39 2.77
N VAL A 237 -9.93 14.82 1.57
CA VAL A 237 -8.72 14.52 0.80
C VAL A 237 -7.98 15.80 0.41
N LYS A 238 -8.68 16.82 -0.11
CA LYS A 238 -8.05 18.11 -0.48
C LYS A 238 -7.47 18.84 0.74
N GLU A 239 -8.11 18.77 1.89
CA GLU A 239 -7.58 19.32 3.14
C GLU A 239 -6.33 18.56 3.59
N GLU A 240 -6.28 17.24 3.42
CA GLU A 240 -5.07 16.45 3.66
C GLU A 240 -3.92 16.89 2.76
N MET A 241 -4.20 17.13 1.48
CA MET A 241 -3.18 17.58 0.51
C MET A 241 -2.57 18.95 0.84
N LYS A 242 -3.25 19.79 1.64
CA LYS A 242 -2.74 21.10 2.08
C LYS A 242 -1.74 21.02 3.24
N ARG A 243 -1.56 19.84 3.85
CA ARG A 243 -0.68 19.68 5.01
C ARG A 243 0.80 19.80 4.61
N LYS A 244 1.63 20.07 5.62
CA LYS A 244 3.09 20.06 5.48
C LYS A 244 3.63 18.72 4.94
N HIS A 245 3.03 17.63 5.40
CA HIS A 245 3.35 16.26 4.97
C HIS A 245 2.03 15.55 4.66
N PRO A 246 1.52 15.68 3.42
CA PRO A 246 0.26 15.07 3.03
C PRO A 246 0.41 13.55 2.92
N ALA A 247 -0.72 12.85 3.05
CA ALA A 247 -0.83 11.44 2.70
C ALA A 247 -0.38 11.20 1.24
N ASN A 248 0.34 10.10 1.01
CA ASN A 248 0.69 9.62 -0.32
C ASN A 248 -0.01 8.31 -0.69
N ILE A 249 -0.78 7.74 0.25
CA ILE A 249 -1.76 6.68 0.02
C ILE A 249 -3.09 7.13 0.63
N ILE A 250 -4.16 7.11 -0.15
CA ILE A 250 -5.52 7.35 0.32
C ILE A 250 -6.30 6.05 0.22
N ILE A 251 -6.81 5.57 1.35
CA ILE A 251 -7.66 4.38 1.41
C ILE A 251 -9.10 4.83 1.56
N LEU A 252 -9.92 4.51 0.56
CA LEU A 252 -11.34 4.80 0.58
C LEU A 252 -12.10 3.57 1.06
N GLY A 253 -12.80 3.66 2.18
CA GLY A 253 -13.75 2.66 2.62
C GLY A 253 -15.12 2.98 2.06
N ALA A 254 -15.54 2.34 0.96
CA ALA A 254 -16.85 2.62 0.38
C ALA A 254 -17.35 1.55 -0.61
N LYS A 255 -18.67 1.61 -0.86
CA LYS A 255 -19.38 0.85 -1.90
C LYS A 255 -19.78 1.71 -3.11
N ASP A 256 -19.49 3.02 -3.09
CA ASP A 256 -20.04 3.96 -4.08
C ASP A 256 -19.26 4.02 -5.40
N ILE A 257 -19.95 3.72 -6.50
CA ILE A 257 -19.38 3.59 -7.85
C ILE A 257 -18.89 4.94 -8.38
N ASP A 258 -19.41 6.05 -7.86
CA ASP A 258 -19.15 7.38 -8.39
C ASP A 258 -17.81 8.02 -7.95
N TYR A 259 -17.03 7.33 -7.10
CA TYR A 259 -15.71 7.82 -6.69
C TYR A 259 -14.73 8.04 -7.84
N GLU A 260 -14.94 7.47 -9.04
CA GLU A 260 -14.09 7.75 -10.20
C GLU A 260 -13.97 9.26 -10.48
N LYS A 261 -15.08 10.00 -10.36
CA LYS A 261 -15.12 11.45 -10.60
C LYS A 261 -14.34 12.23 -9.55
N THR A 262 -14.19 11.66 -8.36
CA THR A 262 -13.45 12.24 -7.23
C THR A 262 -11.97 11.85 -7.28
N ILE A 263 -11.68 10.57 -7.49
CA ILE A 263 -10.34 9.98 -7.42
C ILE A 263 -9.46 10.49 -8.56
N LYS A 264 -9.96 10.43 -9.81
CA LYS A 264 -9.12 10.70 -10.98
C LYS A 264 -8.54 12.12 -10.98
N PRO A 265 -9.32 13.19 -10.75
CA PRO A 265 -8.77 14.55 -10.68
C PRO A 265 -7.73 14.71 -9.56
N ILE A 266 -7.98 14.13 -8.38
CA ILE A 266 -7.05 14.25 -7.25
C ILE A 266 -5.76 13.47 -7.53
N ARG A 267 -5.86 12.26 -8.09
CA ARG A 267 -4.69 11.48 -8.49
C ARG A 267 -3.86 12.22 -9.53
N ASP A 268 -4.50 12.80 -10.55
CA ASP A 268 -3.82 13.53 -11.61
C ASP A 268 -3.22 14.86 -11.11
N GLU A 269 -3.87 15.53 -10.15
CA GLU A 269 -3.42 16.80 -9.58
C GLU A 269 -2.28 16.64 -8.56
N TYR A 270 -2.37 15.64 -7.67
CA TYR A 270 -1.46 15.49 -6.52
C TYR A 270 -0.49 14.30 -6.64
N GLY A 271 -0.68 13.40 -7.60
CA GLY A 271 0.16 12.22 -7.77
C GLY A 271 0.11 11.23 -6.60
N VAL A 272 -1.07 11.12 -5.97
CA VAL A 272 -1.30 10.25 -4.80
C VAL A 272 -1.85 8.89 -5.20
N ASP A 273 -1.39 7.83 -4.53
CA ASP A 273 -1.91 6.48 -4.71
C ASP A 273 -3.26 6.34 -4.02
N PHE A 274 -4.22 5.68 -4.67
CA PHE A 274 -5.53 5.36 -4.09
C PHE A 274 -5.68 3.85 -3.95
N GLU A 275 -6.17 3.43 -2.79
CA GLU A 275 -6.63 2.07 -2.54
C GLU A 275 -8.13 2.09 -2.18
N LEU A 276 -8.86 1.07 -2.60
CA LEU A 276 -10.26 0.91 -2.24
C LEU A 276 -10.42 -0.25 -1.26
N SER A 277 -11.13 -0.02 -0.18
CA SER A 277 -11.45 -1.02 0.85
C SER A 277 -12.95 -1.31 0.83
N VAL A 278 -13.31 -2.55 0.50
CA VAL A 278 -14.72 -2.97 0.37
C VAL A 278 -15.06 -4.06 1.37
N GLY A 279 -16.30 -4.05 1.85
CA GLY A 279 -16.83 -5.12 2.71
C GLY A 279 -17.32 -6.35 1.94
N GLN A 280 -17.39 -6.31 0.60
CA GLN A 280 -17.85 -7.40 -0.27
C GLN A 280 -17.08 -7.43 -1.59
N THR A 281 -16.73 -8.62 -2.04
CA THR A 281 -15.83 -8.90 -3.18
C THR A 281 -16.48 -8.58 -4.53
N ASN A 282 -17.80 -8.70 -4.65
CA ASN A 282 -18.56 -8.32 -5.85
C ASN A 282 -18.35 -6.86 -6.30
N TYR A 283 -18.00 -5.96 -5.39
CA TYR A 283 -17.68 -4.56 -5.74
C TYR A 283 -16.28 -4.40 -6.32
N ALA A 284 -15.33 -5.28 -5.99
CA ALA A 284 -13.96 -5.17 -6.46
C ALA A 284 -13.88 -5.13 -8.00
N ARG A 285 -14.66 -5.98 -8.67
CA ARG A 285 -14.70 -6.09 -10.14
C ARG A 285 -15.07 -4.80 -10.85
N GLN A 286 -15.81 -3.91 -10.20
CA GLN A 286 -16.26 -2.65 -10.81
C GLN A 286 -15.13 -1.61 -10.85
N TYR A 287 -14.15 -1.70 -9.95
CA TYR A 287 -13.05 -0.74 -9.83
C TYR A 287 -11.75 -1.19 -10.48
N ASP A 288 -11.66 -2.43 -10.97
CA ASP A 288 -10.51 -2.91 -11.75
C ASP A 288 -10.18 -1.98 -12.94
N ARG A 289 -11.21 -1.36 -13.53
CA ARG A 289 -11.05 -0.39 -14.64
C ARG A 289 -10.31 0.90 -14.24
N LEU A 290 -10.29 1.23 -12.95
CA LEU A 290 -9.63 2.43 -12.44
C LEU A 290 -8.13 2.19 -12.14
N GLY A 291 -7.68 0.94 -12.22
CA GLY A 291 -6.32 0.54 -11.86
C GLY A 291 -6.02 0.76 -10.36
N LEU A 292 -7.06 0.70 -9.52
CA LEU A 292 -6.92 0.85 -8.07
C LEU A 292 -6.55 -0.49 -7.45
N LYS A 293 -5.75 -0.46 -6.39
CA LYS A 293 -5.57 -1.62 -5.52
C LYS A 293 -6.81 -1.80 -4.65
N ILE A 294 -7.32 -3.02 -4.60
CA ILE A 294 -8.57 -3.33 -3.90
C ILE A 294 -8.27 -4.26 -2.72
N ASN A 295 -8.68 -3.83 -1.53
CA ASN A 295 -8.58 -4.58 -0.29
C ASN A 295 -10.00 -4.99 0.16
N VAL A 296 -10.14 -6.21 0.66
CA VAL A 296 -11.43 -6.75 1.09
C VAL A 296 -11.39 -7.02 2.59
N PHE A 297 -12.17 -6.26 3.37
CA PHE A 297 -12.25 -6.38 4.83
C PHE A 297 -13.68 -6.78 5.24
N LYS A 298 -13.94 -8.08 5.29
CA LYS A 298 -15.26 -8.68 5.65
C LYS A 298 -15.38 -8.83 7.17
N LEU A 299 -16.53 -8.45 7.75
CA LEU A 299 -16.85 -8.70 9.16
C LEU A 299 -16.89 -10.21 9.48
N GLU A 300 -16.23 -10.64 10.57
CA GLU A 300 -16.17 -12.06 10.97
C GLU A 300 -17.53 -12.73 11.19
N HIS A 301 -18.59 -11.98 11.54
CA HIS A 301 -19.92 -12.54 11.76
C HIS A 301 -20.53 -13.19 10.50
N THR A 302 -20.12 -12.77 9.30
CA THR A 302 -20.55 -13.41 8.04
C THR A 302 -19.93 -14.80 7.85
N ARG A 303 -18.73 -15.07 8.40
CA ARG A 303 -18.10 -16.40 8.36
C ARG A 303 -18.81 -17.43 9.24
N LYS A 304 -19.35 -17.02 10.40
CA LYS A 304 -20.01 -17.92 11.36
C LYS A 304 -21.41 -18.40 10.92
N GLN A 305 -22.04 -17.77 9.93
CA GLN A 305 -23.32 -18.23 9.37
C GLN A 305 -23.20 -19.29 8.26
N LEU A 306 -21.97 -19.65 7.84
CA LEU A 306 -21.72 -20.60 6.75
C LEU A 306 -21.66 -22.08 7.21
N ASP A 307 -22.01 -22.37 8.47
CA ASP A 307 -21.81 -23.67 9.13
C ASP A 307 -22.55 -24.87 8.46
N PRO A 308 -23.66 -24.72 7.71
CA PRO A 308 -24.22 -25.84 6.95
C PRO A 308 -23.41 -26.20 5.70
N LEU A 309 -22.68 -25.27 5.09
CA LEU A 309 -22.04 -25.40 3.77
C LEU A 309 -20.51 -25.26 3.83
N SER A 310 -19.92 -25.45 5.02
CA SER A 310 -18.54 -25.05 5.33
C SER A 310 -17.51 -25.65 4.38
N ASP A 311 -17.65 -26.92 3.99
CA ASP A 311 -16.73 -27.60 3.06
C ASP A 311 -16.68 -26.87 1.71
N ILE A 312 -17.86 -26.62 1.11
CA ILE A 312 -17.93 -26.00 -0.23
C ILE A 312 -17.64 -24.50 -0.19
N CYS A 313 -18.01 -23.82 0.89
CA CYS A 313 -17.68 -22.41 1.09
C CYS A 313 -16.16 -22.21 1.22
N ASN A 314 -15.51 -23.03 2.05
CA ASN A 314 -14.07 -22.93 2.26
C ASN A 314 -13.32 -23.24 0.95
N GLU A 315 -13.74 -24.26 0.22
CA GLU A 315 -13.09 -24.63 -1.03
C GLU A 315 -13.29 -23.54 -2.10
N CYS A 316 -14.50 -23.01 -2.26
CA CYS A 316 -14.75 -21.85 -3.13
C CYS A 316 -13.89 -20.65 -2.75
N LEU A 317 -13.79 -20.31 -1.46
CA LEU A 317 -12.94 -19.21 -0.98
C LEU A 317 -11.45 -19.46 -1.24
N ASN A 318 -10.98 -20.70 -1.08
CA ASN A 318 -9.58 -21.09 -1.33
C ASN A 318 -9.20 -20.93 -2.82
N HIS A 319 -10.14 -21.17 -3.72
CA HIS A 319 -9.96 -20.95 -5.17
C HIS A 319 -10.33 -19.53 -5.63
N GLY A 320 -10.55 -18.60 -4.69
CA GLY A 320 -10.75 -17.18 -4.98
C GLY A 320 -12.16 -16.82 -5.46
N TYR A 321 -13.14 -17.70 -5.29
CA TYR A 321 -14.55 -17.39 -5.56
C TYR A 321 -15.15 -16.52 -4.46
N ASP A 322 -16.07 -15.64 -4.83
CA ASP A 322 -16.90 -14.94 -3.83
C ASP A 322 -18.09 -15.82 -3.46
N VAL A 323 -18.38 -15.93 -2.17
CA VAL A 323 -19.46 -16.76 -1.62
C VAL A 323 -20.32 -15.92 -0.69
N ASP A 324 -21.61 -15.80 -1.00
CA ASP A 324 -22.61 -15.13 -0.17
C ASP A 324 -23.70 -16.12 0.26
N PRO A 325 -24.13 -16.14 1.53
CA PRO A 325 -25.34 -16.86 1.91
C PRO A 325 -26.58 -16.25 1.23
N VAL A 326 -27.55 -17.08 0.85
CA VAL A 326 -28.85 -16.60 0.35
C VAL A 326 -29.69 -16.14 1.53
N GLU A 327 -30.11 -14.87 1.50
CA GLU A 327 -30.95 -14.30 2.55
C GLU A 327 -32.26 -15.09 2.71
N GLY A 328 -32.52 -15.56 3.93
CA GLY A 328 -33.70 -16.36 4.27
C GLY A 328 -33.57 -17.88 4.02
N ASP A 329 -32.46 -18.36 3.45
CA ASP A 329 -32.25 -19.79 3.19
C ASP A 329 -30.84 -20.26 3.64
N PRO A 330 -30.70 -20.81 4.86
CA PRO A 330 -29.40 -21.19 5.41
C PRO A 330 -28.75 -22.37 4.69
N ASN A 331 -29.47 -23.06 3.81
CA ASN A 331 -28.95 -24.17 3.02
C ASN A 331 -28.49 -23.73 1.63
N LYS A 332 -28.50 -22.43 1.32
CA LYS A 332 -28.09 -21.91 0.03
C LYS A 332 -26.98 -20.88 0.12
N ILE A 333 -26.06 -20.96 -0.82
CA ILE A 333 -25.04 -19.95 -1.10
C ILE A 333 -25.09 -19.54 -2.56
N ARG A 334 -24.64 -18.32 -2.85
CA ARG A 334 -24.31 -17.82 -4.17
C ARG A 334 -22.81 -17.82 -4.31
N VAL A 335 -22.31 -18.45 -5.36
CA VAL A 335 -20.90 -18.42 -5.72
C VAL A 335 -20.74 -17.64 -7.02
N TYR A 336 -19.89 -16.62 -7.02
CA TYR A 336 -19.69 -15.73 -8.16
C TYR A 336 -18.37 -16.04 -8.88
N PHE A 337 -18.40 -16.10 -10.22
CA PHE A 337 -17.25 -16.42 -11.08
C PHE A 337 -17.01 -15.32 -12.12
N LEU A 338 -15.81 -15.24 -12.69
CA LEU A 338 -15.39 -14.13 -13.58
C LEU A 338 -15.68 -14.42 -15.06
N ASN A 339 -15.53 -15.67 -15.46
CA ASN A 339 -15.60 -16.13 -16.83
C ASN A 339 -16.09 -17.58 -16.89
N ASP A 340 -16.31 -18.08 -18.11
CA ASP A 340 -16.77 -19.45 -18.32
C ASP A 340 -15.74 -20.48 -17.80
N ASP A 341 -14.43 -20.19 -17.87
CA ASP A 341 -13.39 -21.08 -17.33
C ASP A 341 -13.54 -21.28 -15.81
N GLN A 342 -13.76 -20.19 -15.06
CA GLN A 342 -14.03 -20.27 -13.62
C GLN A 342 -15.38 -20.91 -13.32
N LYS A 343 -16.38 -20.76 -14.19
CA LYS A 343 -17.66 -21.45 -14.05
C LYS A 343 -17.48 -22.96 -14.20
N GLU A 344 -16.77 -23.39 -15.25
CA GLU A 344 -16.48 -24.80 -15.50
C GLU A 344 -15.66 -25.42 -14.38
N PHE A 345 -14.63 -24.70 -13.89
CA PHE A 345 -13.87 -25.14 -12.72
C PHE A 345 -14.76 -25.26 -11.49
N LEU A 346 -15.63 -24.28 -11.22
CA LEU A 346 -16.53 -24.30 -10.08
C LEU A 346 -17.50 -25.48 -10.15
N VAL A 347 -18.06 -25.77 -11.33
CA VAL A 347 -18.91 -26.95 -11.55
C VAL A 347 -18.12 -28.23 -11.27
N SER A 348 -16.90 -28.34 -11.81
CA SER A 348 -16.02 -29.48 -11.56
C SER A 348 -15.65 -29.63 -10.07
N LEU A 349 -15.44 -28.51 -9.37
CA LEU A 349 -15.12 -28.47 -7.94
C LEU A 349 -16.29 -28.98 -7.10
N ILE A 350 -17.51 -28.56 -7.44
CA ILE A 350 -18.72 -29.04 -6.78
C ILE A 350 -18.93 -30.54 -7.04
N ASP A 351 -18.65 -30.99 -8.27
CA ASP A 351 -18.71 -32.40 -8.65
C ASP A 351 -17.71 -33.26 -7.86
N GLU A 352 -16.52 -32.73 -7.56
CA GLU A 352 -15.48 -33.39 -6.76
C GLU A 352 -15.83 -33.46 -5.26
N ILE A 353 -16.49 -32.42 -4.73
CA ILE A 353 -16.78 -32.31 -3.29
C ILE A 353 -17.89 -33.27 -2.83
N ASP A 354 -18.94 -33.52 -3.64
CA ASP A 354 -19.95 -34.61 -3.55
C ASP A 354 -21.33 -34.14 -4.09
N GLN A 355 -21.70 -34.56 -5.31
CA GLN A 355 -23.03 -34.25 -5.91
C GLN A 355 -24.22 -34.79 -5.11
N LEU A 356 -24.03 -35.73 -4.18
CA LEU A 356 -25.12 -36.25 -3.33
C LEU A 356 -25.46 -35.30 -2.18
N ARG A 357 -24.61 -34.31 -1.90
CA ARG A 357 -24.76 -33.33 -0.81
C ARG A 357 -25.02 -31.90 -1.27
N TYR A 358 -24.86 -31.61 -2.56
CA TYR A 358 -24.99 -30.25 -3.07
C TYR A 358 -25.64 -30.26 -4.44
N GLN A 359 -26.66 -29.43 -4.62
CA GLN A 359 -27.33 -29.22 -5.90
C GLN A 359 -27.01 -27.83 -6.45
N ILE A 360 -26.50 -27.80 -7.68
CA ILE A 360 -26.36 -26.56 -8.44
C ILE A 360 -27.75 -26.11 -8.91
N ILE A 361 -28.22 -25.00 -8.35
CA ILE A 361 -29.40 -24.28 -8.80
C ILE A 361 -28.89 -23.17 -9.72
N THR A 362 -28.91 -23.40 -11.03
CA THR A 362 -28.61 -22.33 -11.98
C THR A 362 -29.81 -21.38 -12.07
N SER A 363 -29.59 -20.08 -11.86
CA SER A 363 -30.58 -19.09 -12.28
C SER A 363 -30.48 -18.91 -13.80
N SER A 364 -31.62 -18.86 -14.48
CA SER A 364 -31.72 -18.91 -15.94
C SER A 364 -31.45 -17.56 -16.64
N GLU A 365 -30.92 -16.58 -15.92
CA GLU A 365 -30.62 -15.27 -16.50
C GLU A 365 -29.16 -15.19 -16.95
N LYS A 366 -28.97 -15.15 -18.28
CA LYS A 366 -27.66 -15.09 -18.96
C LYS A 366 -26.73 -13.95 -18.51
N SER A 367 -27.18 -13.02 -17.67
CA SER A 367 -26.44 -11.83 -17.24
C SER A 367 -25.79 -11.90 -15.87
N ASP A 368 -26.11 -12.90 -15.05
CA ASP A 368 -25.55 -13.01 -13.71
C ASP A 368 -24.46 -14.10 -13.68
N ASN A 369 -23.19 -13.68 -13.59
CA ASN A 369 -22.04 -14.58 -13.41
C ASN A 369 -22.01 -15.18 -11.97
N ARG A 370 -23.06 -15.92 -11.62
CA ARG A 370 -23.23 -16.58 -10.33
C ARG A 370 -23.93 -17.92 -10.47
N ILE A 371 -23.67 -18.82 -9.53
CA ILE A 371 -24.37 -20.09 -9.34
C ILE A 371 -24.94 -20.10 -7.91
N GLU A 372 -26.19 -20.52 -7.74
CA GLU A 372 -26.71 -20.88 -6.42
C GLU A 372 -26.41 -22.35 -6.14
N ILE A 373 -25.85 -22.65 -4.97
CA ILE A 373 -25.57 -24.00 -4.50
C ILE A 373 -26.44 -24.23 -3.28
N MET A 374 -27.20 -25.32 -3.30
CA MET A 374 -28.05 -25.75 -2.20
C MET A 374 -27.50 -27.04 -1.59
N LYS A 375 -27.46 -27.15 -0.26
CA LYS A 375 -27.17 -28.42 0.44
C LYS A 375 -28.30 -29.43 0.29
#